data_AF-A0A847XH69-F1
#
_entry.id   AF-A0A847XH69-F1
#
_cell.length_a   1.000
_cell.length_b   1.000
_cell.length_c   1.000
_cell.angle_alpha   90.00
_cell.angle_beta   90.00
_cell.angle_gamma   90.00
#
_symmetry.space_group_name_H-M   'P 1'
#
loop_
_entity.id
_entity.type
_entity.pdbx_description
1 polymer ?
#
loop_
_entity_poly.entity_id
_entity_poly.type
_entity_poly.pdbx_seq_one_letter_code
_entity_poly.pdbx_strand_id
1 'polypeptide(L)' 'EDHGSYITKKTVNISIANIFHGAKTIESEEDIEELLDYLRVQLKERLEDDTVLRLI' A
#
# COMPACT_ATOMS: atom_id res chain seq x y z
N GLU A 1 -5.26 32.97 18.39
CA GLU A 1 -4.00 32.29 18.02
C GLU A 1 -4.40 30.92 17.47
N ASP A 2 -4.40 30.77 16.15
CA ASP A 2 -4.71 29.50 15.49
C ASP A 2 -3.45 28.64 15.52
N HIS A 3 -3.26 27.91 16.61
CA HIS A 3 -2.23 26.88 16.68
C HIS A 3 -2.69 25.72 15.82
N GLY A 4 -2.42 25.82 14.51
CA GLY A 4 -2.60 24.74 13.55
C GLY A 4 -1.98 23.46 14.12
N SER A 5 -2.84 22.50 14.48
CA SER A 5 -2.44 21.24 15.08
C SER A 5 -1.53 20.51 14.09
N TYR A 6 -0.24 20.43 14.38
CA TYR A 6 0.71 19.69 13.56
C TYR A 6 0.37 18.20 13.65
N ILE A 7 -0.21 17.67 12.56
CA ILE A 7 -0.50 16.25 12.44
C ILE A 7 0.80 15.54 12.04
N THR A 8 1.43 14.84 12.98
CA THR A 8 2.66 14.09 12.72
C THR A 8 2.34 12.83 11.94
N LYS A 9 2.64 12.81 10.63
CA LYS A 9 2.43 11.62 9.79
C LYS A 9 3.50 10.57 10.04
N LYS A 10 3.09 9.31 10.19
CA LYS A 10 3.95 8.15 10.33
C LYS A 10 4.21 7.51 8.97
N THR A 11 5.47 7.34 8.58
CA THR A 11 5.83 6.58 7.38
C THR A 11 5.91 5.09 7.69
N VAL A 12 5.12 4.29 6.98
CA VAL A 12 5.15 2.82 7.05
C VAL A 12 5.76 2.30 5.75
N ASN A 13 6.83 1.53 5.89
CA ASN A 13 7.51 0.91 4.76
C ASN A 13 6.85 -0.43 4.45
N ILE A 14 6.43 -0.63 3.20
CA ILE A 14 5.87 -1.91 2.74
C ILE A 14 6.73 -2.42 1.60
N SER A 15 7.29 -3.62 1.77
CA SER A 15 8.03 -4.25 0.69
C SER A 15 7.08 -4.89 -0.31
N ILE A 16 7.20 -4.51 -1.58
CA ILE A 16 6.42 -5.12 -2.67
C ILE A 16 6.74 -6.61 -2.81
N ALA A 17 7.99 -7.01 -2.57
CA ALA A 17 8.39 -8.43 -2.56
C ALA A 17 7.72 -9.25 -1.43
N ASN A 18 7.33 -8.60 -0.33
CA ASN A 18 6.55 -9.24 0.73
C ASN A 18 5.06 -9.28 0.43
N ILE A 19 4.54 -8.39 -0.42
CA ILE A 19 3.17 -8.42 -0.91
C ILE A 19 3.04 -9.55 -1.94
N PHE A 20 3.95 -9.61 -2.90
CA PHE A 20 3.97 -10.62 -3.95
C PHE A 20 4.95 -11.73 -3.60
N HIS A 21 4.49 -12.72 -2.84
CA HIS A 21 5.30 -13.88 -2.49
C HIS A 21 5.67 -14.69 -3.75
N GLY A 22 6.94 -14.67 -4.12
CA GLY A 22 7.47 -15.47 -5.22
C GLY A 22 7.23 -14.85 -6.59
N ALA A 23 7.35 -15.67 -7.64
CA ALA A 23 7.09 -15.24 -9.01
C ALA A 23 5.60 -15.40 -9.33
N LYS A 24 4.96 -14.35 -9.84
CA LYS A 24 3.63 -14.42 -10.45
C LYS A 24 3.77 -14.34 -11.96
N THR A 25 3.21 -15.31 -12.67
CA THR A 25 3.10 -15.26 -14.14
C THR A 25 1.83 -14.50 -14.50
N ILE A 26 1.90 -13.65 -15.51
CA ILE A 26 0.78 -12.87 -16.03
C ILE A 26 0.64 -13.26 -17.50
N GLU A 27 -0.51 -13.80 -17.88
CA GLU A 27 -0.80 -14.26 -19.24
C GLU A 27 -2.06 -13.59 -19.81
N SER A 28 -2.87 -12.97 -18.95
CA SER A 28 -4.13 -12.31 -19.29
C SER A 28 -4.31 -10.97 -18.56
N GLU A 29 -5.23 -10.14 -19.05
CA GLU A 29 -5.64 -8.90 -18.37
C GLU A 29 -6.25 -9.18 -16.99
N GLU A 30 -6.99 -10.29 -16.85
CA GLU A 30 -7.59 -10.70 -15.58
C GLU A 30 -6.52 -10.95 -14.49
N ASP A 31 -5.36 -11.52 -14.85
CA ASP A 31 -4.25 -11.72 -13.91
C ASP A 31 -3.72 -10.40 -13.34
N ILE A 32 -3.78 -9.33 -14.14
CA ILE A 32 -3.39 -7.97 -13.76
C ILE A 32 -4.44 -7.40 -12.81
N GLU A 33 -5.72 -7.52 -13.14
CA GLU A 33 -6.80 -7.03 -12.29
C GLU A 33 -6.80 -7.71 -10.91
N GLU A 34 -6.61 -9.02 -10.85
CA GLU A 34 -6.48 -9.74 -9.57
C GLU A 34 -5.26 -9.28 -8.76
N LEU A 35 -4.14 -8.99 -9.43
CA LEU A 35 -2.94 -8.45 -8.77
C LEU A 35 -3.21 -7.07 -8.16
N LEU A 36 -3.86 -6.20 -8.91
CA LEU A 36 -4.18 -4.84 -8.49
C LEU A 36 -5.22 -4.83 -7.37
N ASP A 37 -6.21 -5.72 -7.41
CA ASP A 37 -7.21 -5.81 -6.35
C ASP A 37 -6.60 -6.29 -5.03
N TYR A 38 -5.77 -7.34 -5.09
CA TYR A 38 -5.02 -7.81 -3.92
C TYR A 38 -4.13 -6.71 -3.33
N LEU A 39 -3.36 -6.00 -4.17
CA LEU A 39 -2.55 -4.87 -3.73
C LEU A 39 -3.41 -3.79 -3.06
N ARG A 40 -4.56 -3.46 -3.66
CA ARG A 40 -5.49 -2.46 -3.12
C ARG A 40 -5.99 -2.82 -1.73
N VAL A 41 -6.36 -4.09 -1.49
CA VAL A 41 -6.77 -4.55 -0.15
C VAL A 41 -5.62 -4.37 0.84
N GLN A 42 -4.43 -4.85 0.51
CA GLN A 42 -3.25 -4.78 1.39
C GLN A 42 -2.84 -3.35 1.75
N LEU A 43 -2.99 -2.39 0.82
CA LEU A 43 -2.72 -0.98 1.07
C LEU A 43 -3.79 -0.35 1.97
N LYS A 44 -5.07 -0.62 1.71
CA LYS A 44 -6.18 -0.08 2.51
C LYS A 44 -6.13 -0.54 3.96
N GLU A 45 -5.74 -1.79 4.21
CA GLU A 45 -5.57 -2.30 5.58
C GLU A 45 -4.48 -1.56 6.38
N ARG A 46 -3.54 -0.90 5.70
CA ARG A 46 -2.38 -0.22 6.32
C ARG A 46 -2.44 1.31 6.23
N LEU A 47 -3.40 1.85 5.48
CA LEU A 47 -3.55 3.29 5.25
C LEU A 47 -4.53 3.87 6.29
N GLU A 48 -4.00 4.26 7.44
CA GLU A 48 -4.73 4.99 8.49
C GLU A 48 -4.60 6.52 8.30
N ASP A 49 -5.45 7.34 8.93
CA ASP A 49 -5.57 8.80 8.72
C ASP A 49 -4.23 9.58 8.81
N ASP A 50 -3.27 9.07 9.60
CA ASP A 50 -1.96 9.70 9.80
C ASP A 50 -0.78 8.92 9.19
N THR A 51 -1.06 8.02 8.23
CA THR A 51 -0.04 7.11 7.69
C THR A 51 0.34 7.45 6.25
N VAL A 52 1.65 7.48 5.99
CA VAL A 52 2.22 7.54 4.63
C VAL A 52 2.80 6.18 4.32
N LEU A 53 2.24 5.49 3.33
CA LEU A 53 2.78 4.22 2.87
C LEU A 53 3.92 4.47 1.88
N ARG A 54 5.11 3.95 2.18
CA ARG A 54 6.26 3.94 1.26
C ARG A 54 6.47 2.52 0.76
N LEU A 55 6.19 2.31 -0.53
CA LEU A 55 6.43 1.03 -1.20
C LEU A 55 7.90 0.92 -1.59
N ILE A 56 8.55 -0.19 -1.23
CA ILE A 56 9.97 -0.48 -1.43
C ILE A 56 10.21 -1.87 -2.02
#